data_AF-A0A9D6U1Y0-F1
#
_entry.id   AF-A0A9D6U1Y0-F1
#
_cell.length_a   1.000
_cell.length_b   1.000
_cell.length_c   1.000
_cell.angle_alpha   90.00
_cell.angle_beta   90.00
_cell.angle_gamma   90.00
#
_symmetry.space_group_name_H-M   'P 1'
#
loop_
_entity.id
_entity.type
_entity.pdbx_description
1 polymer ?
#
loop_
_entity_poly.entity_id
_entity_poly.type
_entity_poly.pdbx_seq_one_letter_code
_entity_poly.pdbx_strand_id
1 'polypeptide(L)'
;YPDGALKERLWLEAQNLRPVKEEWFGPDGRLRFTAEFSDFGRLAPGLPAQIILKTPQPQAELRLVYREMLINPSLKDSDLVLPRPAAVEEVPLK
;
A
#
# COMPACT_ATOMS: atom_id res chain seq x y z
N TYR A 1 -10.40 -14.26 11.05
CA TYR A 1 -9.36 -14.17 12.07
C TYR A 1 -9.97 -14.60 13.39
N PRO A 2 -9.34 -15.49 14.17
CA PRO A 2 -9.73 -15.66 15.57
C PRO A 2 -9.56 -14.33 16.32
N ASP A 3 -10.40 -14.08 17.32
CA ASP A 3 -10.36 -12.84 18.09
C ASP A 3 -8.99 -12.65 18.77
N GLY A 4 -8.41 -11.46 18.61
CA GLY A 4 -7.10 -11.10 19.18
C GLY A 4 -5.87 -11.48 18.36
N ALA A 5 -6.02 -12.14 17.21
CA ALA A 5 -4.87 -12.43 16.33
C ALA A 5 -4.23 -11.15 15.78
N LEU A 6 -2.90 -11.04 15.85
CA LEU A 6 -2.14 -9.93 15.26
C LEU A 6 -2.38 -9.91 13.74
N LYS A 7 -2.95 -8.83 13.22
CA LYS A 7 -3.18 -8.64 11.79
C LYS A 7 -2.08 -7.78 11.16
N GLU A 8 -1.67 -6.75 11.89
CA GLU A 8 -0.78 -5.72 11.40
C GLU A 8 0.14 -5.25 12.52
N ARG A 9 1.37 -4.91 12.16
CA ARG A 9 2.32 -4.25 13.06
C ARG A 9 2.94 -3.07 12.32
N LEU A 10 2.82 -1.88 12.91
CA LEU A 10 3.34 -0.64 12.36
C LEU A 10 4.50 -0.13 13.22
N TRP A 11 5.60 0.24 12.57
CA TRP A 11 6.71 0.94 13.22
C TRP A 11 6.68 2.39 12.80
N LEU A 12 6.74 3.27 13.80
CA LEU A 12 6.80 4.70 13.61
C LEU A 12 8.18 5.22 14.02
N GLU A 13 8.73 6.17 13.27
CA GLU A 13 9.84 6.96 13.79
C GLU A 13 9.37 7.82 14.98
N ALA A 14 10.21 8.01 15.99
CA ALA A 14 9.81 8.69 17.22
C ALA A 14 9.57 10.20 17.05
N GLN A 15 10.30 10.86 16.14
CA GLN A 15 10.28 12.33 16.06
C GLN A 15 9.01 12.86 15.38
N ASN A 16 8.66 12.32 14.21
CA ASN A 16 7.54 12.81 13.41
C ASN A 16 6.43 11.78 13.21
N LEU A 17 6.47 10.66 13.93
CA LEU A 17 5.46 9.58 13.88
C LEU A 17 5.20 9.06 12.45
N ARG A 18 6.23 9.05 11.60
CA ARG A 18 6.12 8.56 10.22
C ARG A 18 6.22 7.04 10.21
N PRO A 19 5.42 6.34 9.38
CA PRO A 19 5.55 4.89 9.23
C PRO A 19 6.87 4.58 8.54
N VAL A 20 7.75 3.81 9.18
CA VAL A 20 9.04 3.38 8.58
C VAL A 20 8.98 1.94 8.09
N LYS A 21 8.10 1.14 8.69
CA LYS A 21 7.87 -0.25 8.34
C LYS A 21 6.45 -0.66 8.71
N GLU A 22 5.89 -1.59 7.96
CA GLU A 22 4.64 -2.26 8.30
C GLU A 22 4.73 -3.75 7.96
N GLU A 23 4.14 -4.60 8.80
CA GLU A 23 4.07 -6.05 8.62
C GLU A 23 2.60 -6.49 8.66
N TRP A 24 2.18 -7.28 7.67
CA TRP A 24 0.85 -7.89 7.61
C TRP A 24 0.92 -9.38 7.82
N PHE A 25 0.01 -9.91 8.63
CA PHE A 25 -0.04 -11.30 9.03
C PHE A 25 -1.31 -11.96 8.50
N GLY A 26 -1.17 -13.21 8.02
CA GLY A 26 -2.28 -14.02 7.56
C GLY A 26 -3.15 -14.54 8.72
N PRO A 27 -4.29 -15.17 8.42
CA PRO A 27 -5.15 -15.80 9.42
C PRO A 27 -4.44 -16.91 10.23
N ASP A 28 -3.36 -17.47 9.70
CA ASP A 28 -2.48 -18.46 10.33
C ASP A 28 -1.39 -17.83 11.22
N GLY A 29 -1.40 -16.50 11.38
CA GLY A 29 -0.42 -15.74 12.14
C GLY A 29 0.93 -15.61 11.44
N ARG A 30 1.08 -16.10 10.20
CA ARG A 30 2.34 -15.99 9.44
C ARG A 30 2.45 -14.65 8.75
N LEU A 31 3.65 -14.10 8.72
CA LEU A 31 3.94 -12.88 7.96
C LEU A 31 3.67 -13.12 6.47
N ARG A 32 2.86 -12.23 5.87
CA ARG A 32 2.52 -12.24 4.45
C ARG A 32 3.28 -11.17 3.68
N PHE A 33 3.36 -9.97 4.24
CA PHE A 33 3.97 -8.83 3.59
C PHE A 33 4.75 -7.99 4.59
N THR A 34 5.84 -7.40 4.12
CA THR A 34 6.53 -6.30 4.79
C THR A 34 6.59 -5.11 3.85
N ALA A 35 6.18 -3.93 4.31
CA ALA A 35 6.41 -2.67 3.62
C ALA A 35 7.49 -1.90 4.36
N GLU A 36 8.41 -1.31 3.61
CA GLU A 36 9.40 -0.35 4.10
C GLU A 36 9.18 0.97 3.37
N PHE A 37 9.08 2.06 4.13
CA PHE A 37 8.78 3.38 3.61
C PHE A 37 10.00 4.27 3.74
N SER A 38 10.32 5.01 2.68
CA SER A 38 11.55 5.83 2.62
C SER A 38 11.35 7.05 1.73
N ASP A 39 12.38 7.91 1.68
CA ASP A 39 12.39 9.17 0.93
C ASP A 39 11.22 10.11 1.30
N PHE A 40 10.93 10.19 2.59
CA PHE A 40 9.86 11.07 3.10
C PHE A 40 10.14 12.54 2.80
N GLY A 41 9.10 13.28 2.41
CA GLY A 41 9.19 14.71 2.19
C GLY A 41 9.76 15.11 0.83
N ARG A 42 10.25 14.15 0.03
CA ARG A 42 10.86 14.42 -1.28
C ARG A 42 9.87 14.98 -2.30
N LEU A 43 8.64 14.46 -2.32
CA LEU A 43 7.58 14.90 -3.24
C LEU A 43 6.53 15.78 -2.57
N ALA A 44 6.20 15.46 -1.32
CA ALA A 44 5.23 16.16 -0.51
C ALA A 44 5.57 15.98 0.97
N PRO A 45 5.35 17.01 1.83
CA PRO A 45 5.61 16.91 3.26
C PRO A 45 4.90 15.70 3.89
N GLY A 46 5.66 14.90 4.65
CA GLY A 46 5.12 13.76 5.40
C GLY A 46 4.78 12.51 4.58
N LEU A 47 4.92 12.53 3.25
CA LEU A 47 4.64 11.37 2.39
C LEU A 47 5.94 10.67 1.93
N PRO A 48 5.97 9.33 1.86
CA PRO A 48 7.11 8.59 1.32
C PRO A 48 7.12 8.69 -0.21
N ALA A 49 8.32 8.84 -0.79
CA ALA A 49 8.49 8.73 -2.25
C ALA A 49 8.88 7.32 -2.70
N GLN A 50 9.24 6.43 -1.78
CA GLN A 50 9.58 5.05 -2.08
C GLN A 50 8.96 4.08 -1.08
N ILE A 51 8.37 3.00 -1.61
CA ILE A 51 7.82 1.89 -0.85
C ILE A 51 8.43 0.59 -1.39
N ILE A 52 9.02 -0.22 -0.51
CA ILE A 52 9.48 -1.57 -0.84
C ILE A 52 8.54 -2.56 -0.17
N LEU A 53 7.87 -3.39 -0.97
CA LEU A 53 7.03 -4.49 -0.52
C LEU A 53 7.77 -5.81 -0.68
N LYS A 54 7.83 -6.61 0.38
CA LYS A 54 8.51 -7.91 0.41
C LYS A 54 7.51 -8.99 0.82
N THR A 55 7.52 -10.12 0.12
CA THR A 55 6.83 -11.35 0.54
C THR A 55 7.86 -12.39 0.95
N PRO A 56 7.62 -13.17 2.02
CA PRO A 56 8.53 -14.25 2.40
C PRO A 56 8.31 -15.52 1.56
N GLN A 57 7.08 -15.80 1.13
CA GLN A 57 6.69 -17.01 0.37
C GLN A 57 5.60 -16.69 -0.68
N PRO A 58 5.93 -16.69 -1.99
CA PRO A 58 7.28 -16.77 -2.54
C PRO A 58 8.14 -15.60 -2.06
N GLN A 59 9.47 -15.76 -2.07
CA GLN A 59 10.36 -14.64 -1.78
C GLN A 59 10.34 -13.68 -2.98
N ALA A 60 9.69 -12.53 -2.82
CA ALA A 60 9.60 -11.52 -3.87
C ALA A 60 9.72 -10.11 -3.29
N GLU A 61 10.18 -9.19 -4.12
CA GLU A 61 10.27 -7.75 -3.82
C GLU A 61 9.56 -6.96 -4.92
N LEU A 62 8.69 -6.04 -4.55
CA LEU A 62 8.11 -5.01 -5.40
C LEU A 62 8.58 -3.65 -4.90
N ARG A 63 9.18 -2.86 -5.79
CA ARG A 63 9.61 -1.50 -5.50
C ARG A 63 8.72 -0.49 -6.20
N LEU A 64 8.06 0.35 -5.41
CA LEU A 64 7.26 1.47 -5.87
C LEU A 64 8.08 2.75 -5.64
N VAL A 65 8.39 3.48 -6.72
CA VAL A 65 9.10 4.76 -6.67
C VAL A 65 8.23 5.81 -7.32
N TYR A 66 7.75 6.75 -6.52
CA TYR A 66 7.00 7.91 -6.98
C TYR A 66 7.99 8.96 -7.47
N ARG A 67 7.73 9.53 -8.66
CA ARG A 67 8.58 10.57 -9.26
C ARG A 67 7.95 11.95 -9.24
N GLU A 68 6.63 11.99 -9.34
CA GLU A 68 5.82 13.21 -9.39
C GLU A 68 4.57 12.99 -8.54
N MET A 69 4.12 14.06 -7.89
CA MET A 69 2.92 14.06 -7.07
C MET A 69 2.24 15.43 -7.17
N LEU A 70 0.94 15.43 -7.44
CA LEU A 70 0.09 16.61 -7.38
C LEU A 70 -0.80 16.50 -6.14
N ILE A 71 -0.82 17.54 -5.32
CA ILE A 71 -1.68 17.61 -4.13
C ILE A 71 -2.99 18.29 -4.53
N ASN A 72 -4.11 17.62 -4.27
CA ASN A 72 -5.46 18.11 -4.58
C ASN A 72 -5.62 18.62 -6.03
N PRO A 73 -5.25 17.83 -7.05
CA PRO A 73 -5.57 18.20 -8.42
C PRO A 73 -7.08 18.32 -8.58
N SER A 74 -7.55 19.18 -9.48
CA SER A 74 -8.96 19.21 -9.84
C SER A 74 -9.31 17.92 -10.57
N LEU A 75 -10.04 17.03 -9.89
CA LEU A 75 -10.61 15.83 -10.47
C LEU A 75 -12.08 16.08 -10.79
N LYS A 76 -12.54 15.55 -11.91
CA LYS A 76 -13.96 15.49 -12.28
C LYS A 76 -14.46 14.07 -12.07
N ASP A 77 -15.76 13.91 -11.87
CA ASP A 77 -16.37 12.59 -11.70
C ASP A 77 -16.04 11.63 -12.87
N SER A 78 -15.89 12.19 -14.08
CA SER A 78 -15.49 11.43 -15.28
C SER A 78 -14.11 10.79 -15.17
N ASP A 79 -13.19 11.34 -14.37
CA ASP A 79 -11.83 10.81 -14.19
C ASP A 79 -11.83 9.53 -13.33
N LEU A 80 -12.92 9.26 -12.62
CA LEU A 80 -13.12 8.09 -11.77
C LEU A 80 -13.98 7.00 -12.43
N VAL A 81 -14.33 7.17 -13.70
CA VAL A 81 -15.09 6.17 -14.47
C VAL A 81 -14.12 5.23 -15.17
N LEU A 82 -14.19 3.95 -14.84
CA LEU A 82 -13.48 2.90 -15.58
C LEU A 82 -14.29 2.51 -16.82
N PRO A 83 -13.81 2.79 -18.05
CA PRO A 83 -14.51 2.35 -19.25
C PRO A 83 -14.50 0.82 -19.32
N ARG A 84 -15.66 0.22 -19.59
CA ARG A 84 -15.78 -1.23 -19.76
C ARG A 84 -15.00 -1.66 -21.01
N PRO A 85 -14.00 -2.56 -20.89
CA PRO A 85 -13.35 -3.11 -22.08
C PRO A 85 -14.36 -3.92 -22.90
N ALA A 86 -14.27 -3.85 -24.23
CA ALA A 86 -15.26 -4.40 -25.15
C ALA A 86 -15.47 -5.93 -25.06
N ALA A 87 -14.59 -6.66 -24.36
CA ALA A 87 -14.61 -8.12 -24.23
C ALA A 87 -14.91 -8.61 -22.80
N VAL A 88 -15.40 -7.76 -21.89
CA VAL A 88 -15.61 -8.13 -20.48
C VAL A 88 -17.09 -8.36 -20.17
N GLU A 89 -17.40 -9.59 -19.75
CA GLU A 89 -18.68 -9.99 -19.16
C GLU A 89 -18.65 -9.76 -17.64
N GLU A 90 -19.68 -9.11 -17.09
CA GLU A 90 -19.83 -8.97 -15.63
C GLU A 90 -20.46 -10.24 -15.06
N VAL A 91 -19.70 -10.95 -14.23
CA VAL A 91 -20.20 -12.13 -13.52
C VAL A 91 -20.57 -11.71 -12.10
N PRO A 92 -21.85 -11.84 -11.67
CA PRO A 92 -22.22 -11.53 -10.30
C PRO A 92 -21.51 -12.46 -9.31
N LEU A 93 -20.97 -11.88 -8.23
CA LEU A 93 -20.39 -12.64 -7.12
C LEU A 93 -21.52 -13.47 -6.45
N LYS A 94 -21.33 -14.79 -6.41
CA LYS A 94 -22.22 -15.73 -5.69
C LYS A 94 -21.90 -15.78 -4.20
#